data_AF-Q9PJE7-F1
#
_entry.id   AF-Q9PJE7-F1
#
_cell.length_a   1.000
_cell.length_b   1.000
_cell.length_c   1.000
_cell.angle_alpha   90.00
_cell.angle_beta   90.00
_cell.angle_gamma   90.00
#
_symmetry.space_group_name_H-M   'P 1'
#
loop_
_entity.id
_entity.type
_entity.pdbx_description
1 polymer ?
#
loop_
_entity_poly.entity_id
_entity_poly.type
_entity_poly.pdbx_seq_one_letter_code
_entity_poly.pdbx_strand_id
1 'polypeptide(L)'
;MRREIVQKSSYIRFIIRCVHSISGCVFTLFLCEHLLTNILAASCLANSRGFIALVNMFHKIPGLKIIEISCLALPLGIHTIIGFGYLLRGKENFFASDGRAPSLHYGRNLAYTVQRITAWFLLISLAFHVVQFRFALYPIHVKIQGKTFYAVSFDAPRYSAVVRGTTGFFTMNVPFAEEGPQITEQFLQEKDRALFSSHKLYIFTPEAGKAFLYAVRNTLGSLWMAIFYTFFVMAAVFHGFNGIWTFVSRWGIIVRSRYLRLCQILCYIGMFVVMAMGVSVIWNIYLL
;
A
#
# COMPACT_ATOMS: atom_id res chain seq x y z
N MET A 1 -24.12 36.96 -20.13
CA MET A 1 -24.85 35.73 -19.77
C MET A 1 -24.29 34.43 -20.37
N ARG A 2 -24.52 34.07 -21.66
CA ARG A 2 -24.08 32.75 -22.20
C ARG A 2 -22.54 32.55 -22.19
N ARG A 3 -21.77 33.58 -22.55
CA ARG A 3 -20.30 33.54 -22.53
C ARG A 3 -19.74 33.36 -21.11
N GLU A 4 -20.29 34.04 -20.11
CA GLU A 4 -19.89 33.92 -18.71
C GLU A 4 -20.18 32.53 -18.14
N ILE A 5 -21.34 31.95 -18.47
CA ILE A 5 -21.70 30.58 -18.05
C ILE A 5 -20.71 29.55 -18.65
N VAL A 6 -20.39 29.68 -19.94
CA VAL A 6 -19.42 28.80 -20.62
C VAL A 6 -18.03 28.96 -20.01
N GLN A 7 -17.62 30.19 -19.70
CA GLN A 7 -16.32 30.49 -19.10
C GLN A 7 -16.22 29.93 -17.67
N LYS A 8 -17.23 30.15 -16.81
CA LYS A 8 -17.30 29.58 -15.45
C LYS A 8 -17.24 28.05 -15.47
N SER A 9 -17.98 27.42 -16.39
CA SER A 9 -17.96 25.97 -16.60
C SER A 9 -16.56 25.46 -17.01
N SER A 10 -15.82 26.24 -17.80
CA SER A 10 -14.43 25.93 -18.18
C SER A 10 -13.46 25.98 -16.99
N TYR A 11 -13.56 27.03 -16.15
CA TYR A 11 -12.72 27.15 -14.95
C TYR A 11 -12.97 26.03 -13.96
N ILE A 12 -14.23 25.64 -13.72
CA ILE A 12 -14.56 24.54 -12.82
C ILE A 12 -13.93 23.22 -13.32
N ARG A 13 -14.05 22.91 -14.62
CA ARG A 13 -13.39 21.73 -15.21
C ARG A 13 -11.87 21.77 -15.09
N PHE A 14 -11.27 22.95 -15.17
CA PHE A 14 -9.83 23.12 -14.95
C PHE A 14 -9.46 22.85 -13.49
N ILE A 15 -10.17 23.47 -12.54
CA ILE A 15 -9.94 23.29 -11.10
C ILE A 15 -10.07 21.81 -10.70
N ILE A 16 -11.11 21.11 -11.17
CA ILE A 16 -11.30 19.67 -10.88
C ILE A 16 -10.11 18.83 -11.39
N ARG A 17 -9.56 19.15 -12.57
CA ARG A 17 -8.35 18.48 -13.08
C ARG A 17 -7.14 18.75 -12.21
N CYS A 18 -6.97 20.00 -11.74
CA CYS A 18 -5.89 20.37 -10.83
C CYS A 18 -6.01 19.65 -9.49
N VAL A 19 -7.20 19.64 -8.89
CA VAL A 19 -7.48 18.96 -7.61
C VAL A 19 -7.17 17.46 -7.70
N HIS A 20 -7.67 16.77 -8.73
CA HIS A 20 -7.36 15.36 -8.99
C HIS A 20 -5.86 15.10 -9.18
N SER A 21 -5.16 16.03 -9.84
CA SER A 21 -3.73 15.90 -10.12
C SER A 21 -2.88 16.13 -8.88
N ILE A 22 -3.23 17.11 -8.04
CA ILE A 22 -2.54 17.38 -6.76
C ILE A 22 -2.78 16.22 -5.81
N SER A 23 -4.03 15.77 -5.65
CA SER A 23 -4.37 14.70 -4.72
C SER A 23 -3.65 13.38 -5.08
N GLY A 24 -3.55 13.07 -6.37
CA GLY A 24 -2.77 11.94 -6.87
C GLY A 24 -1.25 12.08 -6.65
N CYS A 25 -0.71 13.29 -6.78
CA CYS A 25 0.71 13.55 -6.50
C CYS A 25 1.03 13.38 -5.01
N VAL A 26 0.19 13.95 -4.13
CA VAL A 26 0.31 13.79 -2.67
C VAL A 26 0.21 12.32 -2.27
N PHE A 27 -0.76 11.58 -2.80
CA PHE A 27 -0.89 10.15 -2.51
C PHE A 27 0.30 9.34 -3.02
N THR A 28 0.89 9.70 -4.17
CA THR A 28 2.09 9.02 -4.66
C THR A 28 3.28 9.19 -3.73
N LEU A 29 3.42 10.32 -3.03
CA LEU A 29 4.47 10.49 -2.02
C LEU A 29 4.30 9.49 -0.87
N PHE A 30 3.06 9.30 -0.41
CA PHE A 30 2.75 8.25 0.57
C PHE A 30 3.03 6.86 0.01
N LEU A 31 2.66 6.57 -1.25
CA LEU A 31 2.97 5.29 -1.89
C LEU A 31 4.47 5.00 -1.92
N CYS A 32 5.31 6.00 -2.19
CA CYS A 32 6.77 5.85 -2.15
C CYS A 32 7.28 5.49 -0.75
N GLU A 33 6.79 6.17 0.29
CA GLU A 33 7.12 5.82 1.69
C GLU A 33 6.65 4.40 2.01
N HIS A 34 5.39 4.08 1.70
CA HIS A 34 4.80 2.79 1.97
C HIS A 34 5.58 1.65 1.32
N LEU A 35 5.97 1.80 0.04
CA LEU A 35 6.77 0.80 -0.66
C LEU A 35 8.18 0.69 -0.05
N LEU A 36 8.82 1.81 0.29
CA LEU A 36 10.14 1.81 0.91
C LEU A 36 10.13 1.08 2.25
N THR A 37 9.16 1.38 3.12
CA THR A 37 9.01 0.72 4.42
C THR A 37 8.77 -0.77 4.22
N ASN A 38 7.85 -1.17 3.33
CA ASN A 38 7.56 -2.58 3.07
C ASN A 38 8.74 -3.34 2.47
N ILE A 39 9.55 -2.72 1.63
CA ILE A 39 10.75 -3.35 1.06
C ILE A 39 11.69 -3.83 2.18
N LEU A 40 11.75 -3.11 3.31
CA LEU A 40 12.60 -3.47 4.44
C LEU A 40 12.09 -4.68 5.25
N ALA A 41 10.87 -5.18 5.00
CA ALA A 41 10.28 -6.31 5.74
C ALA A 41 11.05 -7.63 5.51
N ALA A 42 11.60 -7.82 4.31
CA ALA A 42 12.42 -8.98 3.96
C ALA A 42 13.59 -8.64 3.02
N SER A 43 14.05 -7.38 3.04
CA SER A 43 15.30 -7.02 2.35
C SER A 43 16.50 -7.74 2.99
N CYS A 44 17.39 -8.29 2.16
CA CYS A 44 18.66 -8.89 2.60
C CYS A 44 19.55 -7.94 3.40
N LEU A 45 19.36 -6.62 3.25
CA LEU A 45 20.20 -5.60 3.88
C LEU A 45 19.87 -5.38 5.37
N ALA A 46 18.62 -5.59 5.80
CA ALA A 46 18.14 -5.15 7.11
C ALA A 46 17.43 -6.22 7.95
N ASN A 47 17.25 -7.45 7.43
CA ASN A 47 16.67 -8.59 8.16
C ASN A 47 15.43 -8.21 9.01
N SER A 48 14.46 -7.51 8.41
CA SER A 48 13.24 -6.96 9.02
C SER A 48 13.38 -5.88 10.10
N ARG A 49 14.60 -5.60 10.60
CA ARG A 49 14.85 -4.57 11.64
C ARG A 49 14.49 -3.18 11.16
N GLY A 50 14.78 -2.87 9.89
CA GLY A 50 14.44 -1.58 9.28
C GLY A 50 12.93 -1.34 9.24
N PHE A 51 12.16 -2.37 8.84
CA PHE A 51 10.70 -2.32 8.87
C PHE A 51 10.18 -2.08 10.30
N ILE A 52 10.65 -2.87 11.27
CA ILE A 52 10.21 -2.76 12.67
C ILE A 52 10.49 -1.34 13.21
N ALA A 53 11.70 -0.81 12.96
CA ALA A 53 12.10 0.51 13.42
C ALA A 53 11.23 1.64 12.83
N LEU A 54 10.98 1.62 11.51
CA LEU A 54 10.13 2.63 10.85
C LEU A 54 8.69 2.57 11.33
N VAL A 55 8.10 1.37 11.38
CA VAL A 55 6.70 1.22 11.84
C VAL A 55 6.56 1.62 13.31
N ASN A 56 7.52 1.25 14.18
CA ASN A 56 7.55 1.71 15.56
C ASN A 56 7.65 3.25 15.64
N MET A 57 8.41 3.89 14.75
CA MET A 57 8.53 5.35 14.70
C MET A 57 7.20 5.99 14.28
N PHE A 58 6.53 5.47 13.24
CA PHE A 58 5.23 5.99 12.81
C PHE A 58 4.18 5.96 13.91
N HIS A 59 4.12 4.86 14.67
CA HIS A 59 3.16 4.70 15.78
C HIS A 59 3.48 5.58 17.01
N LYS A 60 4.62 6.28 17.02
CA LYS A 60 4.96 7.28 18.03
C LYS A 60 4.62 8.71 17.60
N ILE A 61 4.23 8.93 16.34
CA ILE A 61 3.90 10.26 15.84
C ILE A 61 2.65 10.79 16.54
N PRO A 62 2.71 11.98 17.18
CA PRO A 62 1.54 12.57 17.81
C PRO A 62 0.50 12.94 16.76
N GLY A 63 -0.76 12.60 17.02
CA GLY A 63 -1.84 12.89 16.08
C GLY A 63 -1.79 12.07 14.79
N LEU A 64 -1.15 10.89 14.78
CA LEU A 64 -1.05 10.01 13.60
C LEU A 64 -2.40 9.82 12.89
N LYS A 65 -3.51 9.63 13.64
CA LYS A 65 -4.85 9.48 13.06
C LYS A 65 -5.30 10.70 12.24
N ILE A 66 -4.92 11.91 12.65
CA ILE A 66 -5.24 13.14 11.91
C ILE A 66 -4.47 13.14 10.60
N ILE A 67 -3.17 12.80 10.65
CA ILE A 67 -2.31 12.70 9.48
C ILE A 67 -2.85 11.63 8.51
N GLU A 68 -3.22 10.45 9.02
CA GLU A 68 -3.85 9.37 8.23
C GLU A 68 -5.10 9.86 7.49
N ILE A 69 -5.95 10.67 8.14
CA ILE A 69 -7.17 11.18 7.51
C ILE A 69 -6.84 12.29 6.50
N SER A 70 -6.07 13.30 6.89
CA SER A 70 -5.86 14.51 6.09
C SER A 70 -4.87 14.32 4.95
N CYS A 71 -3.84 13.51 5.13
CA CYS A 71 -2.73 13.36 4.17
C CYS A 71 -2.81 12.05 3.37
N LEU A 72 -3.55 11.04 3.83
CA LEU A 72 -3.67 9.76 3.13
C LEU A 72 -5.11 9.55 2.64
N ALA A 73 -6.08 9.40 3.54
CA ALA A 73 -7.45 9.02 3.19
C ALA A 73 -8.16 10.07 2.33
N LEU A 74 -8.04 11.35 2.69
CA LEU A 74 -8.69 12.44 1.96
C LEU A 74 -8.09 12.63 0.54
N PRO A 75 -6.75 12.75 0.35
CA PRO A 75 -6.17 12.84 -0.98
C PRO A 75 -6.47 11.61 -1.84
N LEU A 76 -6.40 10.41 -1.26
CA LEU A 76 -6.78 9.18 -1.96
C LEU A 76 -8.24 9.20 -2.37
N GLY A 77 -9.16 9.55 -1.48
CA GLY A 77 -10.59 9.64 -1.76
C GLY A 77 -10.91 10.63 -2.87
N ILE A 78 -10.33 11.84 -2.82
CA ILE A 78 -10.48 12.85 -3.87
C ILE A 78 -9.93 12.33 -5.21
N HIS A 79 -8.74 11.74 -5.20
CA HIS A 79 -8.12 11.18 -6.39
C HIS A 79 -8.99 10.07 -6.99
N THR A 80 -9.45 9.13 -6.18
CA THR A 80 -10.27 8.00 -6.60
C THR A 80 -11.64 8.43 -7.15
N ILE A 81 -12.35 9.33 -6.46
CA ILE A 81 -13.70 9.76 -6.86
C ILE A 81 -13.65 10.51 -8.20
N ILE A 82 -12.75 11.49 -8.34
CA ILE A 82 -12.63 12.25 -9.59
C ILE A 82 -12.03 11.36 -10.69
N GLY A 83 -11.04 10.52 -10.35
CA GLY A 83 -10.36 9.60 -11.26
C GLY A 83 -11.30 8.55 -11.84
N PHE A 84 -12.24 8.04 -11.05
CA PHE A 84 -13.31 7.16 -11.53
C PHE A 84 -14.15 7.81 -12.63
N GLY A 85 -14.51 9.09 -12.46
CA GLY A 85 -15.18 9.87 -13.50
C GLY A 85 -14.35 10.01 -14.79
N TYR A 86 -13.02 10.08 -14.69
CA TYR A 86 -12.14 10.06 -15.86
C TYR A 86 -11.99 8.67 -16.48
N LEU A 87 -12.00 7.60 -15.68
CA LEU A 87 -11.96 6.22 -16.18
C LEU A 87 -13.16 5.92 -17.07
N LEU A 88 -14.36 6.31 -16.63
CA LEU A 88 -15.60 6.11 -17.41
C LEU A 88 -15.62 6.87 -18.75
N ARG A 89 -14.75 7.88 -18.91
CA ARG A 89 -14.68 8.73 -20.11
C ARG A 89 -13.38 8.55 -20.89
N GLY A 90 -12.54 7.60 -20.49
CA GLY A 90 -11.25 7.31 -21.11
C GLY A 90 -11.43 6.90 -22.58
N LYS A 91 -10.52 7.36 -23.44
CA LYS A 91 -10.49 6.97 -24.85
C LYS A 91 -9.10 6.47 -25.17
N GLU A 92 -8.91 5.17 -24.97
CA GLU A 92 -7.66 4.47 -25.27
C GLU A 92 -7.55 4.26 -26.79
N ASN A 93 -6.35 4.42 -27.33
CA ASN A 93 -6.12 4.33 -28.77
C ASN A 93 -4.78 3.67 -29.12
N PHE A 94 -4.25 2.84 -28.21
CA PHE A 94 -3.02 2.07 -28.43
C PHE A 94 -3.28 0.72 -29.11
N PHE A 95 -4.40 0.06 -28.82
CA PHE A 95 -4.74 -1.25 -29.38
C PHE A 95 -5.31 -1.13 -30.79
N ALA A 96 -5.35 -2.26 -31.49
CA ALA A 96 -5.93 -2.38 -32.83
C ALA A 96 -7.35 -1.79 -32.87
N SER A 97 -7.66 -1.11 -33.97
CA SER A 97 -8.91 -0.40 -34.18
C SER A 97 -9.70 -0.99 -35.35
N ASP A 98 -11.02 -0.96 -35.22
CA ASP A 98 -12.01 -1.31 -36.24
C ASP A 98 -12.28 -0.17 -37.25
N GLY A 99 -11.48 0.91 -37.20
CA GLY A 99 -11.63 2.10 -38.04
C GLY A 99 -12.43 3.24 -37.41
N ARG A 100 -13.05 3.03 -36.23
CA ARG A 100 -13.81 4.10 -35.52
C ARG A 100 -12.92 5.03 -34.70
N ALA A 101 -11.70 4.61 -34.39
CA ALA A 101 -10.69 5.40 -33.69
C ALA A 101 -9.30 5.18 -34.32
N PRO A 102 -8.34 6.12 -34.19
CA PRO A 102 -6.98 5.87 -34.67
C PRO A 102 -6.28 4.80 -33.81
N SER A 103 -5.44 3.95 -34.42
CA SER A 103 -4.54 3.02 -33.70
C SER A 103 -3.13 3.62 -33.66
N LEU A 104 -2.71 4.13 -32.50
CA LEU A 104 -1.46 4.89 -32.33
C LEU A 104 -0.48 4.14 -31.42
N HIS A 105 0.47 3.43 -32.03
CA HIS A 105 1.44 2.58 -31.32
C HIS A 105 2.64 3.38 -30.78
N TYR A 106 2.39 4.48 -30.09
CA TYR A 106 3.43 5.27 -29.42
C TYR A 106 3.48 4.95 -27.92
N GLY A 107 4.67 5.03 -27.34
CA GLY A 107 4.87 4.72 -25.92
C GLY A 107 4.02 5.56 -24.95
N ARG A 108 3.66 6.80 -25.32
CA ARG A 108 2.76 7.64 -24.49
C ARG A 108 1.30 7.19 -24.57
N ASN A 109 0.86 6.70 -25.73
CA ASN A 109 -0.47 6.13 -25.91
C ASN A 109 -0.57 4.82 -25.12
N LEU A 110 0.47 3.96 -25.19
CA LEU A 110 0.55 2.77 -24.33
C LEU A 110 0.50 3.15 -22.85
N ALA A 111 1.32 4.12 -22.42
CA ALA A 111 1.37 4.51 -21.02
C ALA A 111 0.03 5.11 -20.54
N TYR A 112 -0.67 5.83 -21.41
CA TYR A 112 -2.02 6.30 -21.15
C TYR A 112 -2.97 5.09 -20.96
N THR A 113 -2.98 4.13 -21.87
CA THR A 113 -3.78 2.89 -21.79
C THR A 113 -3.52 2.07 -20.54
N VAL A 114 -2.25 1.73 -20.28
CA VAL A 114 -1.87 0.92 -19.12
C VAL A 114 -2.21 1.65 -17.82
N GLN A 115 -2.17 2.99 -17.77
CA GLN A 115 -2.57 3.74 -16.58
C GLN A 115 -4.06 3.55 -16.24
N ARG A 116 -4.93 3.32 -17.24
CA ARG A 116 -6.37 3.10 -17.01
C ARG A 116 -6.65 1.65 -16.65
N ILE A 117 -5.98 0.71 -17.31
CA ILE A 117 -6.06 -0.71 -16.95
C ILE A 117 -5.61 -0.91 -15.50
N THR A 118 -4.45 -0.36 -15.13
CA THR A 118 -3.96 -0.40 -13.75
C THR A 118 -4.89 0.33 -12.79
N ALA A 119 -5.50 1.46 -13.17
CA ALA A 119 -6.46 2.14 -12.30
C ALA A 119 -7.69 1.26 -11.96
N TRP A 120 -8.29 0.59 -12.96
CA TRP A 120 -9.41 -0.33 -12.73
C TRP A 120 -9.04 -1.45 -11.77
N PHE A 121 -7.89 -2.08 -12.01
CA PHE A 121 -7.38 -3.12 -11.14
C PHE A 121 -7.08 -2.60 -9.73
N LEU A 122 -6.46 -1.42 -9.61
CA LEU A 122 -6.13 -0.79 -8.34
C LEU A 122 -7.37 -0.41 -7.51
N LEU A 123 -8.48 -0.01 -8.12
CA LEU A 123 -9.71 0.30 -7.37
C LEU A 123 -10.17 -0.89 -6.50
N ILE A 124 -10.14 -2.10 -7.08
CA ILE A 124 -10.56 -3.32 -6.40
C ILE A 124 -9.45 -3.79 -5.45
N SER A 125 -8.22 -3.87 -5.94
CA SER A 125 -7.09 -4.40 -5.18
C SER A 125 -6.74 -3.53 -3.97
N LEU A 126 -6.87 -2.20 -4.08
CA LEU A 126 -6.65 -1.28 -2.97
C LEU A 126 -7.73 -1.43 -1.89
N ALA A 127 -9.00 -1.57 -2.29
CA ALA A 127 -10.09 -1.80 -1.33
C ALA A 127 -9.86 -3.09 -0.54
N PHE A 128 -9.52 -4.19 -1.24
CA PHE A 128 -9.15 -5.45 -0.61
C PHE A 128 -7.95 -5.29 0.34
N HIS A 129 -6.87 -4.65 -0.12
CA HIS A 129 -5.67 -4.40 0.69
C HIS A 129 -5.97 -3.62 1.97
N VAL A 130 -6.75 -2.53 1.86
CA VAL A 130 -7.12 -1.70 3.02
C VAL A 130 -8.01 -2.47 3.98
N VAL A 131 -9.03 -3.18 3.48
CA VAL A 131 -9.89 -4.03 4.32
C VAL A 131 -9.07 -5.06 5.08
N GLN A 132 -8.17 -5.76 4.37
CA GLN A 132 -7.34 -6.80 4.94
C GLN A 132 -6.43 -6.28 6.06
N PHE A 133 -5.63 -5.25 5.83
CA PHE A 133 -4.61 -4.83 6.80
C PHE A 133 -5.10 -3.78 7.81
N ARG A 134 -6.11 -2.96 7.47
CA ARG A 134 -6.61 -1.92 8.39
C ARG A 134 -7.74 -2.42 9.29
N PHE A 135 -8.50 -3.43 8.86
CA PHE A 135 -9.68 -3.86 9.59
C PHE A 135 -9.63 -5.34 9.98
N ALA A 136 -9.28 -6.25 9.07
CA ALA A 136 -9.33 -7.69 9.35
C ALA A 136 -8.11 -8.21 10.14
N LEU A 137 -6.91 -7.74 9.78
CA LEU A 137 -5.62 -8.18 10.32
C LEU A 137 -4.91 -7.08 11.11
N TYR A 138 -5.63 -6.04 11.50
CA TYR A 138 -5.06 -4.98 12.32
C TYR A 138 -4.70 -5.54 13.71
N PRO A 139 -3.47 -5.32 14.22
CA PRO A 139 -3.07 -5.84 15.51
C PRO A 139 -4.01 -5.43 16.65
N ILE A 140 -4.46 -6.39 17.45
CA ILE A 140 -5.37 -6.15 18.56
C ILE A 140 -4.59 -5.52 19.71
N HIS A 141 -5.07 -4.39 20.22
CA HIS A 141 -4.47 -3.75 21.40
C HIS A 141 -5.04 -4.34 22.67
N VAL A 142 -4.18 -4.88 23.53
CA VAL A 142 -4.56 -5.41 24.85
C VAL A 142 -3.68 -4.86 25.94
N LYS A 143 -4.22 -4.77 27.16
CA LYS A 143 -3.45 -4.36 28.34
C LYS A 143 -3.25 -5.54 29.28
N ILE A 144 -1.99 -5.93 29.46
CA ILE A 144 -1.58 -7.01 30.36
C ILE A 144 -0.71 -6.40 31.45
N GLN A 145 -1.14 -6.51 32.71
CA GLN A 145 -0.44 -5.95 33.88
C GLN A 145 -0.04 -4.47 33.71
N GLY A 146 -0.94 -3.66 33.13
CA GLY A 146 -0.71 -2.22 32.91
C GLY A 146 0.15 -1.87 31.69
N LYS A 147 0.76 -2.85 30.99
CA LYS A 147 1.51 -2.64 29.76
C LYS A 147 0.65 -2.96 28.53
N THR A 148 0.80 -2.18 27.47
CA THR A 148 0.09 -2.39 26.21
C THR A 148 0.86 -3.39 25.35
N PHE A 149 0.17 -4.40 24.84
CA PHE A 149 0.66 -5.36 23.86
C PHE A 149 -0.21 -5.31 22.60
N TYR A 150 0.40 -5.68 21.50
CA TYR A 150 -0.22 -5.93 20.21
C TYR A 150 -0.32 -7.43 20.00
N ALA A 151 -1.53 -7.94 19.78
CA ALA A 151 -1.78 -9.33 19.52
C ALA A 151 -2.14 -9.56 18.04
N VAL A 152 -1.55 -10.60 17.44
CA VAL A 152 -1.74 -10.94 16.03
C VAL A 152 -2.01 -12.43 15.91
N SER A 153 -3.07 -12.79 15.17
CA SER A 153 -3.37 -14.19 14.88
C SER A 153 -2.51 -14.72 13.73
N PHE A 154 -2.16 -16.00 13.78
CA PHE A 154 -1.37 -16.65 12.72
C PHE A 154 -1.76 -18.12 12.53
N ASP A 155 -1.33 -18.70 11.41
CA ASP A 155 -1.59 -20.11 11.09
C ASP A 155 -0.46 -21.01 11.64
N ALA A 156 -0.82 -22.14 12.27
CA ALA A 156 0.12 -23.04 12.94
C ALA A 156 1.37 -23.40 12.10
N PRO A 157 1.21 -23.83 10.83
CA PRO A 157 2.34 -24.19 9.97
C PRO A 157 3.29 -23.02 9.67
N ARG A 158 2.83 -21.78 9.84
CA ARG A 158 3.59 -20.56 9.54
C ARG A 158 4.37 -20.02 10.73
N TYR A 159 4.28 -20.62 11.92
CA TYR A 159 4.90 -20.10 13.14
C TYR A 159 6.36 -19.69 12.94
N SER A 160 7.21 -20.64 12.52
CA SER A 160 8.65 -20.43 12.37
C SER A 160 8.98 -19.32 11.38
N ALA A 161 8.23 -19.22 10.27
CA ALA A 161 8.40 -18.18 9.26
C ALA A 161 7.98 -16.80 9.78
N VAL A 162 6.86 -16.73 10.52
CA VAL A 162 6.32 -15.49 11.10
C VAL A 162 7.29 -14.87 12.09
N VAL A 163 7.78 -15.67 13.06
CA VAL A 163 8.63 -15.15 14.15
C VAL A 163 10.13 -15.11 13.81
N ARG A 164 10.54 -15.59 12.63
CA ARG A 164 11.95 -15.71 12.22
C ARG A 164 12.74 -14.43 12.46
N GLY A 165 13.84 -14.54 13.22
CA GLY A 165 14.73 -13.41 13.52
C GLY A 165 14.13 -12.34 14.44
N THR A 166 13.01 -12.64 15.12
CA THR A 166 12.40 -11.77 16.14
C THR A 166 12.45 -12.43 17.51
N THR A 167 12.47 -11.62 18.56
CA THR A 167 12.51 -12.07 19.97
C THR A 167 11.64 -11.16 20.84
N GLY A 168 11.42 -11.54 22.11
CA GLY A 168 10.66 -10.72 23.07
C GLY A 168 9.16 -10.65 22.74
N PHE A 169 8.62 -11.73 22.19
CA PHE A 169 7.19 -11.94 21.99
C PHE A 169 6.70 -13.06 22.91
N PHE A 170 5.40 -13.10 23.13
CA PHE A 170 4.71 -14.13 23.90
C PHE A 170 3.69 -14.83 23.00
N THR A 171 3.27 -16.03 23.35
CA THR A 171 2.29 -16.80 22.56
C THR A 171 1.08 -17.19 23.38
N MET A 172 -0.05 -17.44 22.71
CA MET A 172 -1.27 -17.98 23.31
C MET A 172 -1.87 -19.04 22.39
N ASN A 173 -2.38 -20.12 23.01
CA ASN A 173 -2.96 -21.29 22.34
C ASN A 173 -1.97 -22.07 21.44
N VAL A 174 -0.66 -21.92 21.63
CA VAL A 174 0.36 -22.56 20.78
C VAL A 174 0.89 -23.84 21.45
N PRO A 175 0.40 -25.04 21.09
CA PRO A 175 0.74 -26.28 21.80
C PRO A 175 2.18 -26.74 21.57
N PHE A 176 2.80 -26.35 20.45
CA PHE A 176 4.15 -26.76 20.06
C PHE A 176 5.24 -25.74 20.48
N ALA A 177 4.85 -24.61 21.07
CA ALA A 177 5.80 -23.65 21.64
C ALA A 177 6.14 -24.10 23.07
N GLU A 178 6.77 -25.26 23.21
CA GLU A 178 7.02 -25.91 24.52
C GLU A 178 8.01 -25.13 25.42
N GLU A 179 8.72 -24.10 24.91
CA GLU A 179 9.73 -23.37 25.70
C GLU A 179 9.59 -21.83 25.66
N GLY A 180 8.54 -21.30 25.02
CA GLY A 180 8.31 -19.86 24.92
C GLY A 180 7.47 -19.31 26.08
N PRO A 181 7.65 -18.05 26.50
CA PRO A 181 6.80 -17.46 27.52
C PRO A 181 5.36 -17.33 26.97
N GLN A 182 4.42 -18.06 27.59
CA GLN A 182 3.02 -18.09 27.16
C GLN A 182 2.14 -17.15 27.99
N ILE A 183 1.15 -16.56 27.33
CA ILE A 183 0.07 -15.80 27.96
C ILE A 183 -1.19 -16.68 27.96
N THR A 184 -1.72 -16.92 29.15
CA THR A 184 -3.02 -17.56 29.34
C THR A 184 -4.13 -16.51 29.45
N GLU A 185 -5.39 -16.93 29.25
CA GLU A 185 -6.58 -16.06 29.35
C GLU A 185 -6.71 -15.33 30.71
N GLN A 186 -6.07 -15.87 31.76
CA GLN A 186 -6.08 -15.29 33.10
C GLN A 186 -5.39 -13.92 33.17
N PHE A 187 -4.39 -13.69 32.31
CA PHE A 187 -3.68 -12.41 32.24
C PHE A 187 -4.43 -11.34 31.44
N LEU A 188 -5.50 -11.72 30.75
CA LEU A 188 -6.35 -10.80 29.98
C LEU A 188 -7.46 -10.23 30.87
N GLN A 189 -7.74 -8.94 30.67
CA GLN A 189 -8.91 -8.30 31.24
C GLN A 189 -10.17 -8.97 30.70
N GLU A 190 -11.22 -9.07 31.52
CA GLU A 190 -12.47 -9.73 31.16
C GLU A 190 -13.06 -9.20 29.83
N LYS A 191 -13.03 -7.88 29.63
CA LYS A 191 -13.47 -7.22 28.39
C LYS A 191 -12.66 -7.62 27.15
N ASP A 192 -11.39 -7.98 27.32
CA ASP A 192 -10.47 -8.29 26.21
C ASP A 192 -10.57 -9.78 25.83
N ARG A 193 -11.04 -10.65 26.74
CA ARG A 193 -11.16 -12.11 26.49
C ARG A 193 -12.04 -12.44 25.29
N ALA A 194 -13.13 -11.68 25.09
CA ALA A 194 -14.04 -11.88 23.97
C ALA A 194 -13.40 -11.59 22.58
N LEU A 195 -12.25 -10.89 22.55
CA LEU A 195 -11.52 -10.62 21.32
C LEU A 195 -10.68 -11.81 20.85
N PHE A 196 -10.42 -12.78 21.73
CA PHE A 196 -9.60 -13.95 21.45
C PHE A 196 -10.46 -15.18 21.31
N SER A 197 -10.20 -15.94 20.25
CA SER A 197 -10.84 -17.24 20.05
C SER A 197 -9.90 -18.37 20.47
N SER A 198 -10.44 -19.35 21.18
CA SER A 198 -9.68 -20.50 21.72
C SER A 198 -9.01 -21.36 20.63
N HIS A 199 -9.54 -21.34 19.41
CA HIS A 199 -9.07 -22.14 18.28
C HIS A 199 -8.05 -21.41 17.39
N LYS A 200 -7.82 -20.11 17.63
CA LYS A 200 -6.80 -19.33 16.92
C LYS A 200 -5.54 -19.19 17.78
N LEU A 201 -4.41 -19.15 17.09
CA LEU A 201 -3.09 -18.95 17.67
C LEU A 201 -2.75 -17.47 17.65
N TYR A 202 -2.19 -16.95 18.74
CA TYR A 202 -1.83 -15.54 18.84
C TYR A 202 -0.39 -15.34 19.28
N ILE A 203 0.24 -14.31 18.73
CA ILE A 203 1.53 -13.76 19.17
C ILE A 203 1.31 -12.37 19.74
N PHE A 204 1.90 -12.09 20.90
CA PHE A 204 1.85 -10.81 21.60
C PHE A 204 3.21 -10.15 21.59
N THR A 205 3.26 -8.87 21.30
CA THR A 205 4.50 -8.09 21.32
C THR A 205 4.22 -6.66 21.78
N PRO A 206 5.12 -6.01 22.55
CA PRO A 206 4.95 -4.61 22.92
C PRO A 206 5.25 -3.64 21.76
N GLU A 207 5.81 -4.13 20.66
CA GLU A 207 6.24 -3.31 19.52
C GLU A 207 5.26 -3.41 18.35
N ALA A 208 4.71 -2.26 17.94
CA ALA A 208 3.81 -2.19 16.79
C ALA A 208 4.48 -2.76 15.53
N GLY A 209 5.75 -2.43 15.28
CA GLY A 209 6.49 -2.88 14.10
C GLY A 209 6.62 -4.39 13.99
N LYS A 210 6.80 -5.10 15.11
CA LYS A 210 6.81 -6.58 15.12
C LYS A 210 5.42 -7.13 14.80
N ALA A 211 4.37 -6.55 15.39
CA ALA A 211 3.00 -6.98 15.15
C ALA A 211 2.61 -6.84 13.66
N PHE A 212 2.87 -5.70 13.04
CA PHE A 212 2.62 -5.50 11.60
C PHE A 212 3.48 -6.45 10.74
N LEU A 213 4.74 -6.69 11.13
CA LEU A 213 5.60 -7.64 10.43
C LEU A 213 5.01 -9.06 10.47
N TYR A 214 4.49 -9.49 11.62
CA TYR A 214 3.85 -10.80 11.75
C TYR A 214 2.60 -10.92 10.87
N ALA A 215 1.75 -9.89 10.84
CA ALA A 215 0.57 -9.87 9.97
C ALA A 215 0.94 -9.97 8.48
N VAL A 216 1.98 -9.23 8.06
CA VAL A 216 2.49 -9.28 6.68
C VAL A 216 3.08 -10.65 6.34
N ARG A 217 3.91 -11.22 7.22
CA ARG A 217 4.52 -12.55 7.03
C ARG A 217 3.50 -13.68 7.00
N ASN A 218 2.46 -13.62 7.84
CA ASN A 218 1.40 -14.62 7.79
C ASN A 218 0.64 -14.53 6.47
N THR A 219 0.24 -13.32 6.08
CA THR A 219 -0.53 -13.05 4.85
C THR A 219 0.20 -13.52 3.60
N LEU A 220 1.46 -13.10 3.42
CA LEU A 220 2.25 -13.40 2.22
C LEU A 220 2.78 -14.84 2.21
N GLY A 221 2.47 -15.63 3.22
CA GLY A 221 2.73 -17.07 3.23
C GLY A 221 1.84 -17.89 2.29
N SER A 222 0.72 -17.32 1.85
CA SER A 222 -0.15 -17.95 0.87
C SER A 222 0.32 -17.65 -0.55
N LEU A 223 0.45 -18.68 -1.40
CA LEU A 223 0.84 -18.54 -2.80
C LEU A 223 -0.08 -17.57 -3.55
N TRP A 224 -1.39 -17.68 -3.32
CA TRP A 224 -2.38 -16.82 -3.96
C TRP A 224 -2.25 -15.36 -3.53
N MET A 225 -1.91 -15.12 -2.25
CA MET A 225 -1.64 -13.78 -1.76
C MET A 225 -0.35 -13.22 -2.37
N ALA A 226 0.72 -14.02 -2.47
CA ALA A 226 1.97 -13.60 -3.09
C ALA A 226 1.78 -13.21 -4.57
N ILE A 227 1.03 -14.01 -5.33
CA ILE A 227 0.69 -13.71 -6.73
C ILE A 227 -0.15 -12.44 -6.84
N PHE A 228 -1.21 -12.32 -6.02
CA PHE A 228 -2.06 -11.13 -6.00
C PHE A 228 -1.25 -9.86 -5.70
N TYR A 229 -0.45 -9.88 -4.63
CA TYR A 229 0.35 -8.72 -4.23
C TYR A 229 1.47 -8.40 -5.23
N THR A 230 1.96 -9.38 -6.00
CA THR A 230 2.90 -9.15 -7.12
C THR A 230 2.25 -8.24 -8.16
N PHE A 231 1.08 -8.60 -8.67
CA PHE A 231 0.37 -7.75 -9.63
C PHE A 231 -0.06 -6.41 -9.04
N PHE A 232 -0.48 -6.40 -7.76
CA PHE A 232 -0.86 -5.18 -7.06
C PHE A 232 0.29 -4.17 -6.97
N VAL A 233 1.48 -4.61 -6.56
CA VAL A 233 2.68 -3.76 -6.52
C VAL A 233 3.05 -3.28 -7.92
N MET A 234 3.07 -4.16 -8.92
CA MET A 234 3.40 -3.78 -10.29
C MET A 234 2.47 -2.69 -10.83
N ALA A 235 1.16 -2.85 -10.61
CA ALA A 235 0.15 -1.87 -11.03
C ALA A 235 0.30 -0.54 -10.28
N ALA A 236 0.50 -0.57 -8.96
CA ALA A 236 0.63 0.63 -8.14
C ALA A 236 1.87 1.44 -8.51
N VAL A 237 3.01 0.76 -8.68
CA VAL A 237 4.28 1.38 -9.08
C VAL A 237 4.17 1.99 -10.48
N PHE A 238 3.58 1.26 -11.45
CA PHE A 238 3.35 1.81 -12.78
C PHE A 238 2.45 3.06 -12.73
N HIS A 239 1.30 2.96 -12.06
CA HIS A 239 0.30 4.02 -12.00
C HIS A 239 0.88 5.28 -11.32
N GLY A 240 1.57 5.11 -10.19
CA GLY A 240 2.20 6.20 -9.44
C GLY A 240 3.29 6.90 -10.22
N PHE A 241 4.29 6.17 -10.74
CA PHE A 241 5.44 6.79 -11.44
C PHE A 241 5.06 7.41 -12.79
N ASN A 242 4.17 6.77 -13.56
CA ASN A 242 3.62 7.41 -14.77
C ASN A 242 2.76 8.64 -14.42
N GLY A 243 2.09 8.61 -13.26
CA GLY A 243 1.39 9.74 -12.66
C GLY A 243 2.31 10.91 -12.33
N ILE A 244 3.46 10.67 -11.67
CA ILE A 244 4.47 11.70 -11.35
C ILE A 244 4.95 12.39 -12.62
N TRP A 245 5.35 11.62 -13.64
CA TRP A 245 5.79 12.21 -14.90
C TRP A 245 4.69 13.03 -15.57
N THR A 246 3.44 12.54 -15.52
CA THR A 246 2.28 13.26 -16.06
C THR A 246 2.00 14.55 -15.28
N PHE A 247 2.18 14.52 -13.95
CA PHE A 247 2.08 15.71 -13.10
C PHE A 247 3.14 16.75 -13.49
N VAL A 248 4.41 16.36 -13.52
CA VAL A 248 5.53 17.25 -13.87
C VAL A 248 5.36 17.90 -15.24
N SER A 249 4.94 17.13 -16.25
CA SER A 249 4.69 17.64 -17.61
C SER A 249 3.48 18.56 -17.70
N ARG A 250 2.34 18.18 -17.09
CA ARG A 250 1.08 18.92 -17.22
C ARG A 250 1.03 20.20 -16.40
N TRP A 251 1.76 20.24 -15.28
CA TRP A 251 1.89 21.43 -14.44
C TRP A 251 3.00 22.37 -14.94
N GLY A 252 3.75 21.99 -15.97
CA GLY A 252 4.82 22.83 -16.50
C GLY A 252 5.99 23.01 -15.53
N ILE A 253 6.16 22.13 -14.54
CA ILE A 253 7.31 22.16 -13.62
C ILE A 253 8.61 22.02 -14.41
N ILE A 254 8.61 21.15 -15.42
CA ILE A 254 9.68 21.05 -16.41
C ILE A 254 9.12 21.39 -17.79
N VAL A 255 9.52 22.55 -18.32
CA VAL A 255 9.07 23.04 -19.63
C VAL A 255 9.98 22.57 -20.78
N ARG A 256 11.30 22.49 -20.55
CA ARG A 256 12.26 22.16 -21.61
C ARG A 256 12.20 20.67 -21.96
N SER A 257 12.00 20.35 -23.24
CA SER A 257 11.85 18.98 -23.75
C SER A 257 12.99 18.03 -23.37
N ARG A 258 14.25 18.53 -23.33
CA ARG A 258 15.42 17.74 -22.92
C ARG A 258 15.31 17.23 -21.48
N TYR A 259 14.91 18.10 -20.56
CA TYR A 259 14.79 17.75 -19.14
C TYR A 259 13.52 16.94 -18.87
N LEU A 260 12.46 17.15 -19.65
CA LEU A 260 11.25 16.34 -19.54
C LEU A 260 11.49 14.90 -20.00
N ARG A 261 12.31 14.70 -21.03
CA ARG A 261 12.76 13.36 -21.47
C ARG A 261 13.64 12.70 -20.41
N LEU A 262 14.56 13.44 -19.80
CA LEU A 262 15.37 12.93 -18.68
C LEU A 262 14.48 12.52 -17.51
N CYS A 263 13.52 13.37 -17.10
CA CYS A 263 12.55 13.05 -16.07
C CYS A 263 11.76 11.78 -16.39
N GLN A 264 11.38 11.58 -17.66
CA GLN A 264 10.72 10.35 -18.10
C GLN A 264 11.58 9.11 -17.88
N ILE A 265 12.85 9.17 -18.29
CA ILE A 265 13.80 8.07 -18.12
C ILE A 265 13.99 7.76 -16.64
N LEU A 266 14.17 8.78 -15.80
CA LEU A 266 14.31 8.60 -14.35
C LEU A 266 13.05 7.96 -13.73
N CYS A 267 11.86 8.36 -14.17
CA CYS A 267 10.61 7.74 -13.72
C CYS A 267 10.54 6.26 -14.12
N TYR A 268 10.99 5.89 -15.32
CA TYR A 268 11.00 4.49 -15.76
C TYR A 268 12.06 3.65 -15.05
N ILE A 269 13.25 4.18 -14.82
CA ILE A 269 14.28 3.52 -14.01
C ILE A 269 13.77 3.30 -12.58
N GLY A 270 13.22 4.34 -11.95
CA GLY A 270 12.65 4.25 -10.62
C GLY A 270 11.51 3.23 -10.54
N MET A 271 10.62 3.23 -11.54
CA MET A 271 9.54 2.25 -11.66
C MET A 271 10.09 0.81 -11.72
N PHE A 272 11.09 0.54 -12.55
CA PHE A 272 11.69 -0.79 -12.66
C PHE A 272 12.36 -1.23 -11.35
N VAL A 273 13.18 -0.36 -10.75
CA VAL A 273 13.89 -0.68 -9.50
C VAL A 273 12.92 -0.97 -8.36
N VAL A 274 11.95 -0.07 -8.13
CA VAL A 274 10.98 -0.22 -7.03
C VAL A 274 10.08 -1.44 -7.25
N MET A 275 9.69 -1.70 -8.51
CA MET A 275 8.92 -2.90 -8.86
C MET A 275 9.72 -4.18 -8.57
N ALA A 276 10.97 -4.25 -9.02
CA ALA A 276 11.83 -5.42 -8.77
C ALA A 276 12.05 -5.67 -7.28
N MET A 277 12.31 -4.62 -6.50
CA MET A 277 12.49 -4.73 -5.05
C MET A 277 11.20 -5.15 -4.34
N GLY A 278 10.06 -4.55 -4.70
CA GLY A 278 8.76 -4.88 -4.12
C GLY A 278 8.35 -6.32 -4.38
N VAL A 279 8.52 -6.79 -5.63
CA VAL A 279 8.26 -8.19 -6.00
C VAL A 279 9.22 -9.13 -5.28
N SER A 280 10.52 -8.81 -5.23
CA SER A 280 11.50 -9.63 -4.51
C SER A 280 11.11 -9.84 -3.04
N VAL A 281 10.63 -8.80 -2.37
CA VAL A 281 10.25 -8.88 -0.95
C VAL A 281 9.03 -9.76 -0.73
N ILE A 282 8.04 -9.71 -1.62
CA ILE A 282 6.87 -10.59 -1.57
C ILE A 282 7.31 -12.06 -1.64
N TRP A 283 8.14 -12.40 -2.63
CA TRP A 283 8.58 -13.77 -2.84
C TRP A 283 9.58 -14.23 -1.78
N ASN A 284 10.44 -13.35 -1.26
CA ASN A 284 11.29 -13.67 -0.12
C ASN A 284 10.44 -14.07 1.10
N ILE A 285 9.37 -13.34 1.41
CA ILE A 285 8.47 -13.66 2.54
C ILE A 285 7.68 -14.95 2.31
N TYR A 286 7.25 -15.20 1.08
CA TYR A 286 6.57 -16.44 0.71
C TYR A 286 7.48 -17.66 0.93
N LEU A 287 8.75 -17.54 0.54
CA LEU A 287 9.77 -18.59 0.65
C LEU A 287 10.44 -18.71 2.03
N LEU A 288 10.08 -17.85 3.01
CA LEU A 288 10.60 -17.90 4.39
C LEU A 288 10.17 -19.17 5.13
#